data_AF-A0A177DTF0-F1
#
_entry.id   AF-A0A177DTF0-F1
#
_cell.length_a   1.000
_cell.length_b   1.000
_cell.length_c   1.000
_cell.angle_alpha   90.00
_cell.angle_beta   90.00
_cell.angle_gamma   90.00
#
_symmetry.space_group_name_H-M   'P 1'
#
loop_
_entity.id
_entity.type
_entity.pdbx_description
1 polymer ?
#
loop_
_entity_poly.entity_id
_entity_poly.type
_entity_poly.pdbx_seq_one_letter_code
_entity_poly.pdbx_strand_id
1 'polypeptide(L)'
;MAELHEALACLRPKEFSDVPTDNLEAFLPDILAKAEIIANSVPPPPNGTPYESSQRTRTEQQPATSSKDLTISQVRRPPPAPEHEELQKSWGKPVKLGNNEAATGMSVFKMAGKDRHGAWFSRSSVHEGLGFDKWKRAMKSEFPESLQVQGGPGEGNIRGIGGDQRLEDMTVDGLGQLQVYQLSAQFPGPTSPREFITLLITSDTCLTDASKVASSIPRHFMVVSIPCSHPDAPPRTNMVRGFYESIEMIREIPMGDGDAETNPVEWIMVTRSDPGGGIPRFMVERNVPSSIVQDAVKFLDWACAKDDDVEAEVTAGTDRSAETPKAHDTERTFSPTEANGMGAGVGTSIVDRTGEAGSQYSLRRTRSDSSSSTSSSAESFASAEQFTTARDGLPIDREIPTPSTSSQQSLPLNEDTHHHKGLQKIEEKKEQLKAKLEEAREKHESGLQAETQKTDKEMQKANEKHEREKKKQQEKFEKEMRKLEERREKETRKLLLRQQKEADKNQLAKAQRERDEYKQRMDILEQENKLLKEQIGDLQHENTALVSRLGKTDEGIKILRAIKEGEKGRTRASSRTSISSGKSGIRSKGSSDSSSTLPRAGTTSF
;
A
#
# COMPACT_ATOMS: atom_id res chain seq x y z
N MET A 1 -24.74 13.29 5.72
CA MET A 1 -24.37 11.89 5.31
C MET A 1 -24.69 11.59 3.84
N ALA A 2 -25.97 11.60 3.41
CA ALA A 2 -26.34 11.22 2.03
C ALA A 2 -25.81 12.25 1.01
N GLU A 3 -26.12 13.52 1.28
CA GLU A 3 -25.53 14.75 0.74
C GLU A 3 -24.04 14.66 0.36
N LEU A 4 -23.16 14.12 1.21
CA LEU A 4 -21.74 13.97 0.85
C LEU A 4 -21.52 13.00 -0.31
N HIS A 5 -22.28 11.90 -0.39
CA HIS A 5 -22.22 10.97 -1.54
C HIS A 5 -22.85 11.56 -2.81
N GLU A 6 -23.77 12.51 -2.65
CA GLU A 6 -24.40 13.26 -3.74
C GLU A 6 -23.46 14.36 -4.28
N ALA A 7 -22.82 15.13 -3.40
CA ALA A 7 -21.75 16.05 -3.77
C ALA A 7 -20.62 15.31 -4.49
N LEU A 8 -20.15 14.19 -3.94
CA LEU A 8 -19.11 13.33 -4.57
C LEU A 8 -19.54 12.74 -5.92
N ALA A 9 -20.82 12.81 -6.30
CA ALA A 9 -21.27 12.42 -7.64
C ALA A 9 -21.00 13.50 -8.71
N CYS A 10 -20.66 14.74 -8.34
CA CYS A 10 -20.25 15.75 -9.33
C CYS A 10 -18.93 15.37 -10.03
N LEU A 11 -18.04 14.67 -9.30
CA LEU A 11 -16.71 14.21 -9.74
C LEU A 11 -16.72 12.98 -10.66
N ARG A 12 -17.91 12.50 -11.06
CA ARG A 12 -18.06 11.36 -11.97
C ARG A 12 -17.41 11.61 -13.33
N PRO A 13 -16.91 10.55 -14.01
CA PRO A 13 -16.52 10.61 -15.40
C PRO A 13 -17.56 11.33 -16.27
N LYS A 14 -17.10 12.25 -17.13
CA LYS A 14 -17.92 13.00 -18.09
C LYS A 14 -17.41 12.80 -19.52
N GLU A 15 -18.30 12.74 -20.50
CA GLU A 15 -17.91 13.03 -21.89
C GLU A 15 -17.67 14.54 -22.01
N PHE A 16 -16.58 14.98 -22.65
CA PHE A 16 -16.32 16.42 -22.81
C PHE A 16 -17.37 17.11 -23.70
N SER A 17 -18.04 16.37 -24.60
CA SER A 17 -19.20 16.83 -25.38
C SER A 17 -20.38 17.32 -24.53
N ASP A 18 -20.44 16.91 -23.26
CA ASP A 18 -21.54 17.20 -22.34
C ASP A 18 -21.19 18.37 -21.41
N VAL A 19 -20.01 18.98 -21.59
CA VAL A 19 -19.58 20.20 -20.88
C VAL A 19 -20.07 21.42 -21.65
N PRO A 20 -20.88 22.32 -21.05
CA PRO A 20 -21.40 23.51 -21.72
C PRO A 20 -20.32 24.59 -21.81
N THR A 21 -19.40 24.45 -22.77
CA THR A 21 -18.29 25.38 -22.99
C THR A 21 -18.74 26.80 -23.38
N ASP A 22 -19.98 26.94 -23.84
CA ASP A 22 -20.68 28.20 -24.11
C ASP A 22 -21.33 28.85 -22.86
N ASN A 23 -21.45 28.11 -21.74
CA ASN A 23 -22.11 28.55 -20.52
C ASN A 23 -21.40 28.03 -19.25
N LEU A 24 -20.09 28.20 -19.20
CA LEU A 24 -19.29 27.80 -18.03
C LEU A 24 -19.64 28.58 -16.76
N GLU A 25 -20.14 29.82 -16.88
CA GLU A 25 -20.61 30.65 -15.76
C GLU A 25 -21.70 29.96 -14.93
N ALA A 26 -22.61 29.20 -15.56
CA ALA A 26 -23.64 28.43 -14.86
C ALA A 26 -23.15 27.05 -14.37
N PHE A 27 -22.09 26.50 -14.99
CA PHE A 27 -21.61 25.14 -14.76
C PHE A 27 -20.58 25.04 -13.63
N LEU A 28 -19.61 25.97 -13.58
CA LEU A 28 -18.54 25.94 -12.57
C LEU A 28 -19.04 26.11 -11.12
N PRO A 29 -19.99 27.02 -10.79
CA PRO A 29 -20.39 27.24 -9.41
C PRO A 29 -21.02 26.02 -8.73
N ASP A 30 -21.78 25.20 -9.45
CA ASP A 30 -22.38 23.97 -8.91
C ASP A 30 -21.32 22.93 -8.50
N ILE A 31 -20.28 22.77 -9.32
CA ILE A 31 -19.15 21.88 -9.04
C ILE A 31 -18.31 22.42 -7.88
N LEU A 32 -18.02 23.72 -7.89
CA LEU A 32 -17.22 24.38 -6.86
C LEU A 32 -17.90 24.38 -5.48
N ALA A 33 -19.20 24.64 -5.41
CA ALA A 33 -19.97 24.55 -4.16
C ALA A 33 -19.98 23.11 -3.60
N LYS A 34 -20.18 22.11 -4.47
CA LYS A 34 -20.08 20.69 -4.07
C LYS A 34 -18.66 20.33 -3.62
N ALA A 35 -17.64 20.92 -4.23
CA ALA A 35 -16.25 20.71 -3.82
C ALA A 35 -15.91 21.37 -2.47
N GLU A 36 -16.51 22.53 -2.13
CA GLU A 36 -16.45 23.10 -0.78
C GLU A 36 -17.08 22.17 0.27
N ILE A 37 -18.27 21.62 0.00
CA ILE A 37 -18.94 20.64 0.88
C ILE A 37 -18.03 19.42 1.12
N ILE A 38 -17.44 18.87 0.04
CA ILE A 38 -16.57 17.70 0.11
C ILE A 38 -15.30 18.00 0.93
N ALA A 39 -14.64 19.13 0.67
CA ALA A 39 -13.41 19.51 1.37
C ALA A 39 -13.68 19.76 2.86
N ASN A 40 -14.75 20.48 3.21
CA ASN A 40 -15.13 20.73 4.61
C ASN A 40 -15.61 19.47 5.35
N SER A 41 -16.05 18.44 4.64
CA SER A 41 -16.36 17.14 5.23
C SER A 41 -15.14 16.38 5.75
N VAL A 42 -13.91 16.76 5.37
CA VAL A 42 -12.69 16.07 5.82
C VAL A 42 -12.38 16.46 7.26
N PRO A 43 -12.21 15.50 8.20
CA PRO A 43 -11.84 15.84 9.57
C PRO A 43 -10.45 16.50 9.62
N PRO A 44 -10.23 17.48 10.51
CA PRO A 44 -8.92 18.09 10.69
C PRO A 44 -7.88 17.08 11.24
N PRO A 45 -6.58 17.34 11.10
CA PRO A 45 -5.54 16.50 11.70
C PRO A 45 -5.73 16.44 13.23
N PRO A 46 -5.56 15.28 13.88
CA PRO A 46 -5.77 15.15 15.31
C PRO A 46 -4.73 15.96 16.11
N ASN A 47 -4.96 16.05 17.42
CA ASN A 47 -3.99 16.56 18.40
C ASN A 47 -3.45 17.97 18.10
N GLY A 48 -4.30 18.90 17.67
CA GLY A 48 -3.95 20.31 17.50
C GLY A 48 -4.70 21.23 18.47
N THR A 49 -4.24 22.47 18.55
CA THR A 49 -4.77 23.55 19.38
C THR A 49 -5.94 24.25 18.66
N PRO A 50 -7.07 24.54 19.33
CA PRO A 50 -8.15 25.35 18.77
C PRO A 50 -7.69 26.77 18.40
N TYR A 51 -8.29 27.33 17.35
CA TYR A 51 -7.93 28.62 16.74
C TYR A 51 -7.78 29.77 17.76
N GLU A 52 -8.75 29.94 18.66
CA GLU A 52 -8.80 31.05 19.63
C GLU A 52 -7.70 30.98 20.70
N SER A 53 -7.06 29.81 20.83
CA SER A 53 -5.96 29.53 21.77
C SER A 53 -4.62 29.27 21.07
N SER A 54 -4.58 29.44 19.74
CA SER A 54 -3.43 29.12 18.91
C SER A 54 -2.48 30.30 18.70
N GLN A 55 -1.21 29.97 18.45
CA GLN A 55 -0.19 30.88 17.92
C GLN A 55 0.53 30.16 16.77
N ARG A 56 1.29 30.92 15.96
CA ARG A 56 2.15 30.36 14.90
C ARG A 56 3.15 29.38 15.55
N THR A 57 3.30 28.20 14.96
CA THR A 57 4.16 27.11 15.46
C THR A 57 5.61 27.28 15.01
N ARG A 58 5.83 27.89 13.83
CA ARG A 58 7.17 28.21 13.32
C ARG A 58 7.72 29.43 14.04
N THR A 59 9.00 29.37 14.43
CA THR A 59 9.73 30.48 15.06
C THR A 59 10.77 31.09 14.10
N GLU A 60 11.10 30.34 13.06
CA GLU A 60 12.05 30.61 12.01
C GLU A 60 11.45 31.59 10.99
N GLN A 61 11.99 32.82 10.94
CA GLN A 61 11.55 33.86 10.00
C GLN A 61 11.83 33.55 8.53
N GLN A 62 12.68 32.56 8.25
CA GLN A 62 13.04 32.17 6.88
C GLN A 62 12.03 31.15 6.33
N PRO A 63 11.63 31.26 5.04
CA PRO A 63 10.86 30.22 4.37
C PRO A 63 11.54 28.85 4.42
N ALA A 64 10.74 27.79 4.36
CA ALA A 64 11.21 26.43 4.33
C ALA A 64 11.83 26.10 2.96
N THR A 65 12.98 25.43 2.99
CA THR A 65 13.77 25.04 1.81
C THR A 65 13.46 23.63 1.29
N SER A 66 12.72 22.83 2.06
CA SER A 66 12.29 21.47 1.70
C SER A 66 11.08 21.02 2.53
N SER A 67 10.49 19.87 2.22
CA SER A 67 9.40 19.27 3.00
C SER A 67 9.77 18.96 4.46
N LYS A 68 11.07 18.83 4.76
CA LYS A 68 11.63 18.52 6.10
C LYS A 68 11.90 19.76 6.94
N ASP A 69 11.95 20.92 6.31
CA ASP A 69 12.14 22.25 6.93
C ASP A 69 10.77 22.85 7.30
N LEU A 70 9.69 22.41 6.66
CA LEU A 70 8.32 22.81 7.02
C LEU A 70 7.96 22.45 8.46
N THR A 71 7.41 23.42 9.17
CA THR A 71 6.91 23.22 10.53
C THR A 71 5.51 22.61 10.46
N ILE A 72 5.29 21.49 11.14
CA ILE A 72 3.96 20.87 11.28
C ILE A 72 3.15 21.72 12.27
N SER A 73 2.16 22.43 11.76
CA SER A 73 1.41 23.38 12.57
C SER A 73 0.54 22.68 13.62
N GLN A 74 0.55 23.21 14.83
CA GLN A 74 -0.40 22.81 15.87
C GLN A 74 -1.73 23.55 15.75
N VAL A 75 -1.80 24.65 14.98
CA VAL A 75 -3.03 25.42 14.76
C VAL A 75 -4.09 24.55 14.09
N ARG A 76 -5.34 24.63 14.57
CA ARG A 76 -6.52 24.13 13.88
C ARG A 76 -7.48 25.28 13.65
N ARG A 77 -7.98 25.42 12.43
CA ARG A 77 -9.01 26.40 12.07
C ARG A 77 -10.30 26.16 12.88
N PRO A 78 -11.18 27.17 13.00
CA PRO A 78 -12.54 26.93 13.48
C PRO A 78 -13.25 25.87 12.63
N PRO A 79 -14.22 25.13 13.18
CA PRO A 79 -15.10 24.26 12.39
C PRO A 79 -15.70 25.00 11.18
N PRO A 80 -16.04 24.27 10.10
CA PRO A 80 -16.87 24.82 9.02
C PRO A 80 -18.31 25.04 9.52
N ALA A 81 -19.23 25.42 8.62
CA ALA A 81 -20.66 25.44 8.97
C ALA A 81 -21.12 24.09 9.57
N PRO A 82 -22.07 24.09 10.55
CA PRO A 82 -22.46 22.88 11.28
C PRO A 82 -22.91 21.73 10.38
N GLU A 83 -23.61 22.03 9.29
CA GLU A 83 -24.01 21.08 8.25
C GLU A 83 -22.82 20.37 7.60
N HIS A 84 -21.69 21.06 7.39
CA HIS A 84 -20.46 20.44 6.89
C HIS A 84 -19.70 19.68 7.99
N GLU A 85 -19.70 20.18 9.23
CA GLU A 85 -19.07 19.48 10.36
C GLU A 85 -19.77 18.13 10.64
N GLU A 86 -21.10 18.08 10.52
CA GLU A 86 -21.89 16.84 10.56
C GLU A 86 -21.39 15.78 9.56
N LEU A 87 -20.88 16.20 8.39
CA LEU A 87 -20.36 15.30 7.35
C LEU A 87 -19.02 14.66 7.73
N GLN A 88 -18.26 15.21 8.68
CA GLN A 88 -17.01 14.59 9.17
C GLN A 88 -17.25 13.20 9.78
N LYS A 89 -18.46 12.97 10.30
CA LYS A 89 -18.95 11.67 10.81
C LYS A 89 -19.02 10.58 9.73
N SER A 90 -18.88 10.95 8.44
CA SER A 90 -18.83 10.01 7.30
C SER A 90 -17.48 9.29 7.18
N TRP A 91 -16.41 9.89 7.71
CA TRP A 91 -15.04 9.40 7.59
C TRP A 91 -14.69 8.47 8.75
N GLY A 92 -13.91 7.42 8.45
CA GLY A 92 -13.34 6.56 9.49
C GLY A 92 -12.27 7.29 10.31
N LYS A 93 -11.88 6.69 11.44
CA LYS A 93 -10.72 7.14 12.22
C LYS A 93 -9.45 7.23 11.36
N PRO A 94 -8.48 8.11 11.69
CA PRO A 94 -7.21 8.21 10.98
C PRO A 94 -6.57 6.83 10.70
N VAL A 95 -6.16 6.62 9.45
CA VAL A 95 -5.46 5.42 9.00
C VAL A 95 -4.08 5.40 9.66
N LYS A 96 -3.71 4.26 10.27
CA LYS A 96 -2.37 4.11 10.85
C LYS A 96 -1.31 4.05 9.75
N LEU A 97 -0.60 5.16 9.58
CA LEU A 97 0.55 5.30 8.69
C LEU A 97 1.81 4.62 9.27
N GLY A 98 2.85 4.49 8.43
CA GLY A 98 4.21 4.14 8.88
C GLY A 98 4.90 5.31 9.58
N ASN A 99 6.01 5.06 10.27
CA ASN A 99 6.70 6.08 11.07
C ASN A 99 7.14 7.29 10.22
N ASN A 100 7.67 7.03 9.01
CA ASN A 100 8.16 8.09 8.12
C ASN A 100 6.98 8.90 7.55
N GLU A 101 5.90 8.24 7.14
CA GLU A 101 4.69 8.92 6.67
C GLU A 101 4.01 9.71 7.79
N ALA A 102 3.94 9.19 9.02
CA ALA A 102 3.38 9.89 10.18
C ALA A 102 4.22 11.11 10.60
N ALA A 103 5.55 11.07 10.40
CA ALA A 103 6.45 12.17 10.69
C ALA A 103 6.26 13.40 9.77
N THR A 104 5.43 13.30 8.73
CA THR A 104 5.03 14.45 7.88
C THR A 104 3.94 15.33 8.51
N GLY A 105 3.30 14.87 9.59
CA GLY A 105 2.10 15.50 10.17
C GLY A 105 0.81 15.26 9.37
N MET A 106 0.88 14.61 8.21
CA MET A 106 -0.26 14.36 7.34
C MET A 106 -1.16 13.25 7.89
N SER A 107 -2.44 13.53 8.00
CA SER A 107 -3.47 12.60 8.47
C SER A 107 -4.28 12.07 7.29
N VAL A 108 -4.33 10.75 7.15
CA VAL A 108 -5.12 10.09 6.10
C VAL A 108 -6.38 9.48 6.68
N PHE A 109 -7.52 9.71 6.04
CA PHE A 109 -8.82 9.12 6.40
C PHE A 109 -9.36 8.26 5.26
N LYS A 110 -10.35 7.41 5.57
CA LYS A 110 -11.00 6.52 4.59
C LYS A 110 -12.51 6.52 4.79
N MET A 111 -13.26 6.59 3.70
CA MET A 111 -14.73 6.49 3.65
C MET A 111 -15.15 5.47 2.58
N ALA A 112 -16.21 4.71 2.82
CA ALA A 112 -16.77 3.82 1.78
C ALA A 112 -17.69 4.61 0.84
N GLY A 113 -17.47 4.54 -0.48
CA GLY A 113 -18.23 5.33 -1.47
C GLY A 113 -19.68 4.90 -1.71
N LYS A 114 -20.11 3.75 -1.17
CA LYS A 114 -21.49 3.17 -1.28
C LYS A 114 -22.05 2.96 -2.70
N ASP A 115 -21.22 3.20 -3.71
CA ASP A 115 -21.58 3.35 -5.13
C ASP A 115 -20.96 2.27 -6.03
N ARG A 116 -20.35 1.25 -5.42
CA ARG A 116 -19.59 0.16 -6.08
C ARG A 116 -18.33 0.62 -6.84
N HIS A 117 -17.85 1.85 -6.67
CA HIS A 117 -16.59 2.33 -7.29
C HIS A 117 -15.38 2.15 -6.37
N GLY A 118 -15.58 2.08 -5.06
CA GLY A 118 -14.54 1.75 -4.08
C GLY A 118 -14.65 2.62 -2.82
N ALA A 119 -13.54 2.73 -2.10
CA ALA A 119 -13.39 3.73 -1.05
C ALA A 119 -12.89 5.07 -1.58
N TRP A 120 -13.31 6.14 -0.90
CA TRP A 120 -12.67 7.44 -0.92
C TRP A 120 -11.57 7.50 0.14
N PHE A 121 -10.48 8.18 -0.19
CA PHE A 121 -9.42 8.54 0.75
C PHE A 121 -9.36 10.06 0.84
N SER A 122 -8.92 10.56 1.99
CA SER A 122 -8.55 11.96 2.12
C SER A 122 -7.23 12.10 2.88
N ARG A 123 -6.51 13.17 2.61
CA ARG A 123 -5.34 13.64 3.34
C ARG A 123 -5.67 15.02 3.87
N SER A 124 -5.37 15.29 5.13
CA SER A 124 -5.39 16.64 5.70
C SER A 124 -4.10 16.90 6.47
N SER A 125 -3.55 18.10 6.33
CA SER A 125 -2.41 18.59 7.10
C SER A 125 -2.46 20.11 7.25
N VAL A 126 -1.69 20.65 8.19
CA VAL A 126 -1.49 22.09 8.35
C VAL A 126 0.01 22.35 8.48
N HIS A 127 0.55 23.23 7.64
CA HIS A 127 2.00 23.50 7.55
C HIS A 127 2.30 25.00 7.66
N GLU A 128 3.47 25.32 8.20
CA GLU A 128 4.02 26.67 8.28
C GLU A 128 5.44 26.69 7.70
N GLY A 129 5.83 27.83 7.12
CA GLY A 129 7.13 28.04 6.46
C GLY A 129 7.08 28.08 4.93
N LEU A 130 5.97 27.71 4.29
CA LEU A 130 5.72 27.98 2.87
C LEU A 130 4.49 28.89 2.78
N GLY A 131 4.69 30.09 2.23
CA GLY A 131 3.66 31.13 2.16
C GLY A 131 2.52 30.78 1.20
N PHE A 132 1.32 31.28 1.49
CA PHE A 132 0.11 30.92 0.75
C PHE A 132 0.20 31.28 -0.75
N ASP A 133 0.78 32.43 -1.10
CA ASP A 133 0.89 32.82 -2.51
C ASP A 133 1.93 31.94 -3.24
N LYS A 134 2.95 31.44 -2.55
CA LYS A 134 3.91 30.46 -3.09
C LYS A 134 3.29 29.07 -3.26
N TRP A 135 2.50 28.59 -2.28
CA TRP A 135 1.66 27.39 -2.42
C TRP A 135 0.73 27.48 -3.65
N LYS A 136 0.02 28.61 -3.78
CA LYS A 136 -0.93 28.87 -4.86
C LYS A 136 -0.24 28.93 -6.23
N ARG A 137 0.94 29.58 -6.32
CA ARG A 137 1.75 29.61 -7.54
C ARG A 137 2.20 28.21 -7.94
N ALA A 138 2.77 27.44 -7.00
CA ALA A 138 3.21 26.07 -7.22
C ALA A 138 2.08 25.12 -7.65
N MET A 139 0.87 25.26 -7.08
CA MET A 139 -0.29 24.47 -7.53
C MET A 139 -0.78 24.87 -8.93
N LYS A 140 -0.70 26.16 -9.30
CA LYS A 140 -1.04 26.60 -10.67
C LYS A 140 0.01 26.18 -11.71
N SER A 141 1.28 26.09 -11.35
CA SER A 141 2.37 25.77 -12.29
C SER A 141 2.68 24.27 -12.44
N GLU A 142 2.15 23.39 -11.58
CA GLU A 142 2.46 21.96 -11.58
C GLU A 142 2.30 21.25 -12.95
N PHE A 143 1.09 21.26 -13.52
CA PHE A 143 0.86 20.63 -14.84
C PHE A 143 1.53 21.41 -16.00
N PRO A 144 1.51 22.75 -16.05
CA PRO A 144 2.30 23.52 -17.02
C PRO A 144 3.80 23.21 -17.04
N GLU A 145 4.42 22.97 -15.88
CA GLU A 145 5.84 22.59 -15.80
C GLU A 145 6.08 21.14 -16.19
N SER A 146 5.20 20.21 -15.81
CA SER A 146 5.32 18.81 -16.24
C SER A 146 5.25 18.66 -17.77
N LEU A 147 4.57 19.56 -18.48
CA LEU A 147 4.52 19.60 -19.95
C LEU A 147 5.82 20.09 -20.61
N GLN A 148 6.76 20.68 -19.86
CA GLN A 148 8.02 21.19 -20.43
C GLN A 148 9.03 20.07 -20.73
N VAL A 149 8.85 18.89 -20.13
CA VAL A 149 9.74 17.73 -20.31
C VAL A 149 9.02 16.69 -21.17
N GLN A 150 9.55 16.40 -22.35
CA GLN A 150 8.99 15.38 -23.26
C GLN A 150 9.78 14.07 -23.15
N GLY A 151 9.07 12.95 -22.96
CA GLY A 151 9.72 11.64 -22.86
C GLY A 151 8.75 10.47 -22.70
N GLY A 152 9.07 9.56 -21.78
CA GLY A 152 8.28 8.37 -21.47
C GLY A 152 7.04 8.65 -20.59
N PRO A 153 6.21 7.62 -20.32
CA PRO A 153 4.99 7.79 -19.53
C PRO A 153 5.25 8.30 -18.10
N GLY A 154 4.75 9.49 -17.79
CA GLY A 154 4.96 10.18 -16.53
C GLY A 154 6.34 10.81 -16.36
N GLU A 155 7.11 10.98 -17.44
CA GLU A 155 8.31 11.83 -17.42
C GLU A 155 7.90 13.30 -17.18
N GLY A 156 8.80 14.10 -16.61
CA GLY A 156 8.48 15.46 -16.16
C GLY A 156 7.62 15.58 -14.90
N ASN A 157 7.15 14.48 -14.30
CA ASN A 157 6.23 14.54 -13.17
C ASN A 157 6.86 15.10 -11.88
N ILE A 158 6.22 16.12 -11.31
CA ILE A 158 6.56 16.65 -9.98
C ILE A 158 6.16 15.65 -8.90
N ARG A 159 4.94 15.11 -9.01
CA ARG A 159 4.40 14.02 -8.17
C ARG A 159 3.48 13.14 -9.02
N GLY A 160 3.39 11.85 -8.68
CA GLY A 160 2.44 10.91 -9.29
C GLY A 160 2.43 10.76 -10.83
N ILE A 161 1.80 11.70 -11.54
CA ILE A 161 1.39 11.63 -12.94
C ILE A 161 1.99 12.83 -13.69
N GLY A 162 2.56 12.60 -14.87
CA GLY A 162 3.09 13.66 -15.75
C GLY A 162 2.05 14.15 -16.75
N GLY A 163 2.21 15.38 -17.23
CA GLY A 163 1.42 15.94 -18.33
C GLY A 163 2.00 15.58 -19.69
N ASP A 164 1.17 15.05 -20.59
CA ASP A 164 1.57 14.75 -21.98
C ASP A 164 1.16 15.89 -22.92
N GLN A 165 -0.08 16.37 -22.74
CA GLN A 165 -0.68 17.43 -23.56
C GLN A 165 -1.80 18.12 -22.79
N ARG A 166 -1.92 19.45 -22.94
CA ARG A 166 -3.15 20.18 -22.63
C ARG A 166 -4.01 20.26 -23.90
N LEU A 167 -5.25 19.79 -23.79
CA LEU A 167 -6.23 19.76 -24.89
C LEU A 167 -7.04 21.05 -24.93
N GLU A 168 -7.45 21.54 -23.75
CA GLU A 168 -8.36 22.68 -23.58
C GLU A 168 -7.86 23.63 -22.48
N ASP A 169 -8.14 24.93 -22.65
CA ASP A 169 -7.81 25.99 -21.69
C ASP A 169 -8.83 27.14 -21.78
N MET A 170 -9.78 27.18 -20.84
CA MET A 170 -10.89 28.14 -20.79
C MET A 170 -10.89 28.85 -19.43
N THR A 171 -10.83 30.18 -19.43
CA THR A 171 -10.92 31.01 -18.21
C THR A 171 -12.30 31.67 -18.14
N VAL A 172 -12.85 31.77 -16.93
CA VAL A 172 -14.13 32.42 -16.63
C VAL A 172 -13.89 33.47 -15.55
N ASP A 173 -13.97 34.73 -15.93
CA ASP A 173 -13.57 35.86 -15.09
C ASP A 173 -14.30 35.87 -13.74
N GLY A 174 -13.53 36.00 -12.65
CA GLY A 174 -14.03 36.00 -11.28
C GLY A 174 -14.48 34.63 -10.72
N LEU A 175 -14.62 33.59 -11.55
CA LEU A 175 -15.02 32.25 -11.12
C LEU A 175 -13.87 31.24 -11.11
N GLY A 176 -13.00 31.24 -12.13
CA GLY A 176 -11.88 30.32 -12.21
C GLY A 176 -11.48 29.91 -13.63
N GLN A 177 -10.88 28.73 -13.76
CA GLN A 177 -10.35 28.20 -15.01
C GLN A 177 -10.72 26.72 -15.15
N LEU A 178 -11.10 26.30 -16.37
CA LEU A 178 -11.36 24.92 -16.76
C LEU A 178 -10.35 24.54 -17.85
N GLN A 179 -9.56 23.51 -17.59
CA GLN A 179 -8.61 22.93 -18.52
C GLN A 179 -8.92 21.46 -18.74
N VAL A 180 -8.47 20.89 -19.87
CA VAL A 180 -8.43 19.44 -20.05
C VAL A 180 -6.99 19.02 -20.33
N TYR A 181 -6.48 18.09 -19.53
CA TYR A 181 -5.15 17.52 -19.71
C TYR A 181 -5.22 16.02 -20.04
N GLN A 182 -4.43 15.59 -21.02
CA GLN A 182 -4.02 14.20 -21.16
C GLN A 182 -2.72 14.00 -20.36
N LEU A 183 -2.75 13.05 -19.43
CA LEU A 183 -1.70 12.78 -18.46
C LEU A 183 -1.24 11.32 -18.53
N SER A 184 -0.02 11.02 -18.13
CA SER A 184 0.51 9.64 -18.08
C SER A 184 1.33 9.30 -16.83
N ALA A 185 1.42 8.01 -16.51
CA ALA A 185 2.27 7.53 -15.42
C ALA A 185 2.81 6.13 -15.69
N GLN A 186 4.12 5.94 -15.51
CA GLN A 186 4.74 4.62 -15.45
C GLN A 186 4.47 3.95 -14.10
N PHE A 187 3.70 2.85 -14.14
CA PHE A 187 3.44 2.03 -12.96
C PHE A 187 4.55 0.98 -12.76
N PRO A 188 4.79 0.48 -11.54
CA PRO A 188 5.72 -0.61 -11.30
C PRO A 188 5.43 -1.86 -12.18
N GLY A 189 6.51 -2.48 -12.65
CA GLY A 189 6.44 -3.70 -13.44
C GLY A 189 5.82 -4.89 -12.67
N PRO A 190 5.17 -5.84 -13.36
CA PRO A 190 5.06 -6.00 -14.80
C PRO A 190 3.75 -5.40 -15.36
N THR A 191 3.31 -4.23 -14.88
CA THR A 191 2.04 -3.61 -15.33
C THR A 191 2.28 -2.50 -16.36
N SER A 192 1.35 -2.34 -17.31
CA SER A 192 1.43 -1.32 -18.36
C SER A 192 1.39 0.10 -17.81
N PRO A 193 1.94 1.10 -18.53
CA PRO A 193 1.73 2.51 -18.21
C PRO A 193 0.25 2.87 -18.19
N ARG A 194 -0.13 3.85 -17.37
CA ARG A 194 -1.48 4.41 -17.36
C ARG A 194 -1.53 5.73 -18.09
N GLU A 195 -2.63 5.96 -18.75
CA GLU A 195 -3.01 7.27 -19.26
C GLU A 195 -4.32 7.73 -18.61
N PHE A 196 -4.40 9.00 -18.27
CA PHE A 196 -5.56 9.65 -17.66
C PHE A 196 -5.95 10.84 -18.55
N ILE A 197 -7.23 11.18 -18.58
CA ILE A 197 -7.69 12.45 -19.15
C ILE A 197 -8.54 13.08 -18.05
N THR A 198 -8.22 14.31 -17.70
CA THR A 198 -8.82 15.02 -16.57
C THR A 198 -9.32 16.37 -17.01
N LEU A 199 -10.57 16.67 -16.63
CA LEU A 199 -11.14 18.00 -16.62
C LEU A 199 -10.74 18.64 -15.30
N LEU A 200 -9.81 19.60 -15.38
CA LEU A 200 -9.20 20.29 -14.27
C LEU A 200 -9.88 21.65 -14.10
N ILE A 201 -10.74 21.78 -13.10
CA ILE A 201 -11.32 23.07 -12.70
C ILE A 201 -10.50 23.65 -11.56
N THR A 202 -10.10 24.91 -11.64
CA THR A 202 -9.41 25.61 -10.55
C THR A 202 -10.07 26.94 -10.21
N SER A 203 -10.07 27.33 -8.93
CA SER A 203 -10.68 28.57 -8.44
C SER A 203 -10.03 29.07 -7.16
N ASP A 204 -9.97 30.39 -6.99
CA ASP A 204 -9.56 31.11 -5.79
C ASP A 204 -10.67 32.05 -5.26
N THR A 205 -11.91 31.84 -5.69
CA THR A 205 -13.13 32.58 -5.29
C THR A 205 -14.29 31.66 -4.87
N CYS A 206 -14.05 30.35 -4.77
CA CYS A 206 -15.08 29.33 -4.59
C CYS A 206 -15.60 29.13 -3.16
N LEU A 207 -14.87 29.55 -2.12
CA LEU A 207 -15.29 29.34 -0.73
C LEU A 207 -16.31 30.38 -0.27
N THR A 208 -17.25 29.95 0.56
CA THR A 208 -18.38 30.74 1.04
C THR A 208 -18.29 31.01 2.56
N ASP A 209 -19.35 31.60 3.11
CA ASP A 209 -19.57 31.73 4.56
C ASP A 209 -19.34 30.42 5.32
N ALA A 210 -19.58 29.25 4.70
CA ALA A 210 -19.38 27.95 5.32
C ALA A 210 -17.91 27.55 5.59
N SER A 211 -16.95 28.30 5.04
CA SER A 211 -15.50 28.12 5.26
C SER A 211 -14.83 29.28 5.99
N LYS A 212 -15.59 30.28 6.47
CA LYS A 212 -15.05 31.47 7.17
C LYS A 212 -14.10 31.12 8.32
N VAL A 213 -13.17 32.03 8.59
CA VAL A 213 -12.31 32.04 9.78
C VAL A 213 -12.45 33.41 10.43
N ALA A 214 -12.81 33.44 11.71
CA ALA A 214 -13.29 34.64 12.40
C ALA A 214 -14.42 35.35 11.61
N SER A 215 -14.12 36.48 10.94
CA SER A 215 -15.10 37.29 10.19
C SER A 215 -14.94 37.25 8.67
N SER A 216 -13.88 36.63 8.14
CA SER A 216 -13.53 36.66 6.72
C SER A 216 -13.47 35.26 6.10
N ILE A 217 -13.67 35.19 4.77
CA ILE A 217 -13.35 34.01 3.98
C ILE A 217 -11.81 34.01 3.80
N PRO A 218 -11.09 32.94 4.15
CA PRO A 218 -9.64 32.92 4.07
C PRO A 218 -9.14 32.91 2.62
N ARG A 219 -7.88 33.32 2.39
CA ARG A 219 -7.23 33.10 1.09
C ARG A 219 -7.19 31.59 0.82
N HIS A 220 -7.59 31.20 -0.39
CA HIS A 220 -7.74 29.80 -0.75
C HIS A 220 -7.45 29.57 -2.24
N PHE A 221 -7.17 28.32 -2.58
CA PHE A 221 -7.13 27.85 -3.96
C PHE A 221 -7.57 26.40 -3.98
N MET A 222 -8.49 26.08 -4.88
CA MET A 222 -9.10 24.78 -5.05
C MET A 222 -8.83 24.25 -6.46
N VAL A 223 -8.55 22.96 -6.55
CA VAL A 223 -8.30 22.19 -7.76
C VAL A 223 -9.23 20.98 -7.75
N VAL A 224 -10.10 20.87 -8.75
CA VAL A 224 -11.05 19.76 -8.92
C VAL A 224 -10.65 19.00 -10.17
N SER A 225 -10.27 17.73 -10.03
CA SER A 225 -10.00 16.80 -11.13
C SER A 225 -11.18 15.86 -11.31
N ILE A 226 -11.81 15.94 -12.47
CA ILE A 226 -12.91 15.08 -12.89
C ILE A 226 -12.41 14.25 -14.08
N PRO A 227 -12.49 12.91 -14.08
CA PRO A 227 -12.11 12.13 -15.25
C PRO A 227 -13.00 12.53 -16.44
N CYS A 228 -12.43 12.63 -17.64
CA CYS A 228 -13.25 12.81 -18.84
C CYS A 228 -12.72 12.07 -20.06
N SER A 229 -13.54 12.00 -21.10
CA SER A 229 -13.20 11.54 -22.45
C SER A 229 -13.22 12.75 -23.39
N HIS A 230 -12.23 12.83 -24.26
CA HIS A 230 -12.02 13.96 -25.18
C HIS A 230 -11.78 13.43 -26.60
N PRO A 231 -12.38 14.03 -27.66
CA PRO A 231 -12.23 13.53 -29.03
C PRO A 231 -10.76 13.45 -29.48
N ASP A 232 -9.96 14.47 -29.17
CA ASP A 232 -8.54 14.53 -29.55
C ASP A 232 -7.60 13.70 -28.65
N ALA A 233 -8.13 13.00 -27.64
CA ALA A 233 -7.37 12.07 -26.81
C ALA A 233 -7.96 10.65 -26.82
N PRO A 234 -7.99 9.97 -27.99
CA PRO A 234 -8.46 8.60 -28.09
C PRO A 234 -7.57 7.62 -27.30
N PRO A 235 -8.09 6.44 -26.90
CA PRO A 235 -7.32 5.43 -26.17
C PRO A 235 -6.05 4.98 -26.90
N ARG A 236 -4.92 4.98 -26.20
CA ARG A 236 -3.60 4.67 -26.76
C ARG A 236 -3.25 3.19 -26.58
N THR A 237 -2.93 2.50 -27.67
CA THR A 237 -2.72 1.03 -27.74
C THR A 237 -1.76 0.43 -26.71
N ASN A 238 -0.74 1.18 -26.29
CA ASN A 238 0.31 0.70 -25.37
C ASN A 238 0.06 1.05 -23.89
N MET A 239 -1.09 1.64 -23.57
CA MET A 239 -1.40 2.19 -22.25
C MET A 239 -2.77 1.73 -21.77
N VAL A 240 -3.01 1.82 -20.46
CA VAL A 240 -4.32 1.53 -19.85
C VAL A 240 -4.96 2.84 -19.43
N ARG A 241 -6.16 3.15 -19.92
CA ARG A 241 -6.98 4.25 -19.38
C ARG A 241 -7.25 3.98 -17.91
N GLY A 242 -6.71 4.84 -17.04
CA GLY A 242 -7.07 4.93 -15.64
C GLY A 242 -8.02 6.11 -15.41
N PHE A 243 -8.68 6.12 -14.26
CA PHE A 243 -9.52 7.21 -13.80
C PHE A 243 -9.09 7.64 -12.40
N TYR A 244 -9.08 8.94 -12.13
CA TYR A 244 -8.99 9.45 -10.76
C TYR A 244 -9.96 10.64 -10.59
N GLU A 245 -10.72 10.59 -9.51
CA GLU A 245 -11.68 11.62 -9.09
C GLU A 245 -11.07 12.29 -7.86
N SER A 246 -10.81 13.61 -7.90
CA SER A 246 -10.22 14.28 -6.72
C SER A 246 -10.56 15.76 -6.59
N ILE A 247 -10.54 16.23 -5.35
CA ILE A 247 -10.47 17.64 -4.98
C ILE A 247 -9.20 17.82 -4.16
N GLU A 248 -8.43 18.84 -4.46
CA GLU A 248 -7.33 19.31 -3.62
C GLU A 248 -7.52 20.80 -3.35
N MET A 249 -7.34 21.23 -2.11
CA MET A 249 -7.61 22.58 -1.66
C MET A 249 -6.56 23.00 -0.65
N ILE A 250 -5.93 24.14 -0.90
CA ILE A 250 -5.17 24.89 0.11
C ILE A 250 -6.04 26.04 0.61
N ARG A 251 -5.95 26.33 1.91
CA ARG A 251 -6.47 27.58 2.48
C ARG A 251 -5.63 28.03 3.64
N GLU A 252 -5.45 29.33 3.73
CA GLU A 252 -4.86 30.01 4.85
C GLU A 252 -5.69 29.80 6.13
N ILE A 253 -5.03 29.70 7.27
CA ILE A 253 -5.62 29.93 8.59
C ILE A 253 -5.09 31.30 9.04
N PRO A 254 -5.84 32.41 8.82
CA PRO A 254 -5.31 33.73 9.11
C PRO A 254 -5.06 33.90 10.61
N MET A 255 -3.81 34.05 11.01
CA MET A 255 -3.46 34.42 12.39
C MET A 255 -3.42 35.95 12.50
N GLY A 256 -3.61 36.46 13.72
CA GLY A 256 -3.38 37.88 14.00
C GLY A 256 -1.92 38.31 13.80
N ASP A 257 -1.70 39.62 13.91
CA ASP A 257 -0.42 40.34 14.02
C ASP A 257 0.81 39.64 13.41
N GLY A 258 1.08 39.92 12.14
CA GLY A 258 2.27 39.43 11.44
C GLY A 258 2.12 39.49 9.92
N ASP A 259 3.09 38.92 9.22
CA ASP A 259 3.04 38.72 7.77
C ASP A 259 2.01 37.62 7.43
N ALA A 260 1.20 37.85 6.41
CA ALA A 260 0.25 36.86 5.90
C ALA A 260 0.96 35.64 5.27
N GLU A 261 2.13 35.83 4.67
CA GLU A 261 2.92 34.70 4.11
C GLU A 261 3.59 33.83 5.18
N THR A 262 3.46 34.19 6.47
CA THR A 262 3.85 33.32 7.60
C THR A 262 2.64 32.72 8.34
N ASN A 263 1.44 32.76 7.75
CA ASN A 263 0.27 32.08 8.30
C ASN A 263 0.34 30.56 8.05
N PRO A 264 -0.25 29.72 8.93
CA PRO A 264 -0.45 28.30 8.64
C PRO A 264 -1.34 28.09 7.41
N VAL A 265 -0.96 27.17 6.53
CA VAL A 265 -1.76 26.73 5.40
C VAL A 265 -2.31 25.34 5.68
N GLU A 266 -3.64 25.20 5.71
CA GLU A 266 -4.33 23.92 5.72
C GLU A 266 -4.38 23.36 4.29
N TRP A 267 -3.98 22.10 4.14
CA TRP A 267 -3.98 21.39 2.87
C TRP A 267 -4.85 20.14 2.94
N ILE A 268 -5.95 20.14 2.19
CA ILE A 268 -6.90 19.03 2.10
C ILE A 268 -6.84 18.41 0.71
N MET A 269 -6.74 17.10 0.63
CA MET A 269 -7.00 16.30 -0.58
C MET A 269 -8.12 15.30 -0.29
N VAL A 270 -9.05 15.12 -1.22
CA VAL A 270 -9.98 13.99 -1.32
C VAL A 270 -9.74 13.32 -2.66
N THR A 271 -9.57 12.00 -2.68
CA THR A 271 -9.30 11.24 -3.92
C THR A 271 -9.88 9.83 -3.92
N ARG A 272 -10.27 9.37 -5.11
CA ARG A 272 -10.52 7.97 -5.46
C ARG A 272 -9.93 7.69 -6.82
N SER A 273 -9.30 6.53 -6.99
CA SER A 273 -8.71 6.10 -8.26
C SER A 273 -9.07 4.67 -8.65
N ASP A 274 -9.12 4.41 -9.95
CA ASP A 274 -9.12 3.07 -10.53
C ASP A 274 -8.05 3.03 -11.65
N PRO A 275 -6.92 2.30 -11.47
CA PRO A 275 -5.85 2.18 -12.47
C PRO A 275 -6.24 1.34 -13.69
N GLY A 276 -7.45 0.78 -13.74
CA GLY A 276 -7.88 -0.11 -14.80
C GLY A 276 -7.03 -1.37 -14.91
N GLY A 277 -7.15 -2.07 -16.06
CA GLY A 277 -6.34 -3.24 -16.37
C GLY A 277 -6.57 -4.45 -15.46
N GLY A 278 -7.71 -4.53 -14.78
CA GLY A 278 -8.12 -5.67 -13.96
C GLY A 278 -7.40 -5.81 -12.61
N ILE A 279 -6.69 -4.79 -12.12
CA ILE A 279 -6.08 -4.83 -10.78
C ILE A 279 -7.19 -4.93 -9.71
N PRO A 280 -7.14 -5.93 -8.80
CA PRO A 280 -8.13 -6.03 -7.72
C PRO A 280 -8.09 -4.80 -6.81
N ARG A 281 -9.21 -4.07 -6.67
CA ARG A 281 -9.27 -2.79 -5.94
C ARG A 281 -8.71 -2.83 -4.52
N PHE A 282 -8.85 -3.95 -3.80
CA PHE A 282 -8.27 -4.09 -2.46
C PHE A 282 -6.74 -3.96 -2.44
N MET A 283 -6.05 -4.23 -3.56
CA MET A 283 -4.60 -3.99 -3.69
C MET A 283 -4.31 -2.51 -3.90
N VAL A 284 -5.11 -1.81 -4.71
CA VAL A 284 -5.00 -0.35 -4.91
C VAL A 284 -5.24 0.38 -3.59
N GLU A 285 -6.44 0.18 -3.01
CA GLU A 285 -6.90 0.80 -1.76
C GLU A 285 -5.95 0.60 -0.57
N ARG A 286 -5.18 -0.50 -0.54
CA ARG A 286 -4.24 -0.78 0.55
C ARG A 286 -3.00 0.11 0.49
N ASN A 287 -2.65 0.62 -0.69
CA ASN A 287 -1.41 1.36 -0.93
C ASN A 287 -1.64 2.87 -1.14
N VAL A 288 -2.88 3.31 -1.43
CA VAL A 288 -3.26 4.74 -1.51
C VAL A 288 -2.76 5.58 -0.31
N PRO A 289 -2.91 5.15 0.97
CA PRO A 289 -2.52 5.97 2.11
C PRO A 289 -1.03 6.34 2.20
N SER A 290 -0.15 5.50 1.66
CA SER A 290 1.30 5.76 1.61
C SER A 290 1.65 6.60 0.38
N SER A 291 0.98 6.36 -0.76
CA SER A 291 1.13 7.16 -2.00
C SER A 291 0.80 8.63 -1.77
N ILE A 292 -0.42 8.96 -1.30
CA ILE A 292 -0.86 10.37 -1.20
C ILE A 292 -0.06 11.23 -0.21
N VAL A 293 0.68 10.60 0.69
CA VAL A 293 1.64 11.26 1.60
C VAL A 293 3.00 11.44 0.91
N GLN A 294 3.48 10.44 0.18
CA GLN A 294 4.73 10.54 -0.59
C GLN A 294 4.61 11.51 -1.78
N ASP A 295 3.44 11.58 -2.43
CA ASP A 295 3.13 12.55 -3.48
C ASP A 295 3.09 14.00 -2.93
N ALA A 296 2.64 14.18 -1.69
CA ALA A 296 2.67 15.46 -0.99
C ALA A 296 4.10 15.88 -0.58
N VAL A 297 4.93 14.93 -0.13
CA VAL A 297 6.35 15.18 0.16
C VAL A 297 7.09 15.62 -1.11
N LYS A 298 6.86 14.94 -2.24
CA LYS A 298 7.43 15.34 -3.55
C LYS A 298 7.00 16.74 -3.98
N PHE A 299 5.71 17.08 -3.85
CA PHE A 299 5.22 18.44 -4.09
C PHE A 299 5.97 19.48 -3.26
N LEU A 300 6.09 19.22 -1.96
CA LEU A 300 6.67 20.16 -0.99
C LEU A 300 8.17 20.33 -1.18
N ASP A 301 8.91 19.26 -1.46
CA ASP A 301 10.35 19.35 -1.78
C ASP A 301 10.58 20.20 -3.05
N TRP A 302 9.75 20.04 -4.10
CA TRP A 302 9.82 20.84 -5.32
C TRP A 302 9.37 22.31 -5.11
N ALA A 303 8.24 22.54 -4.44
CA ALA A 303 7.67 23.86 -4.23
C ALA A 303 8.52 24.74 -3.30
N CYS A 304 9.13 24.15 -2.26
CA CYS A 304 10.08 24.85 -1.39
C CYS A 304 11.40 25.17 -2.10
N ALA A 305 11.87 24.30 -3.01
CA ALA A 305 13.13 24.47 -3.74
C ALA A 305 13.06 25.44 -4.94
N LYS A 306 11.91 26.07 -5.20
CA LYS A 306 11.78 27.14 -6.20
C LYS A 306 12.17 28.50 -5.63
N ASP A 307 13.00 29.23 -6.36
CA ASP A 307 13.27 30.65 -6.12
C ASP A 307 12.01 31.48 -6.45
N ASP A 308 11.72 32.53 -5.66
CA ASP A 308 10.51 33.35 -5.85
C ASP A 308 10.66 34.42 -6.95
N ASP A 309 11.88 34.85 -7.26
CA ASP A 309 12.15 35.98 -8.15
C ASP A 309 11.97 35.66 -9.65
N VAL A 310 12.07 34.39 -10.05
CA VAL A 310 12.20 33.98 -11.47
C VAL A 310 10.89 34.09 -12.26
N GLU A 311 9.74 33.98 -11.60
CA GLU A 311 8.41 33.96 -12.25
C GLU A 311 7.72 35.35 -12.28
N ALA A 312 8.29 36.35 -11.59
CA ALA A 312 7.65 37.67 -11.44
C ALA A 312 7.61 38.50 -12.74
N GLU A 313 8.54 38.26 -13.68
CA GLU A 313 8.54 38.94 -14.98
C GLU A 313 7.49 38.35 -15.95
N VAL A 314 7.14 37.07 -15.80
CA VAL A 314 6.28 36.34 -16.74
C VAL A 314 4.83 36.84 -16.69
N THR A 315 4.35 37.28 -15.53
CA THR A 315 3.00 37.85 -15.36
C THR A 315 2.89 39.33 -15.74
N ALA A 316 4.01 40.01 -16.01
CA ALA A 316 4.05 41.43 -16.36
C ALA A 316 4.16 41.70 -17.88
N GLY A 317 4.53 40.69 -18.68
CA GLY A 317 4.91 40.89 -20.09
C GLY A 317 4.35 39.86 -21.07
N THR A 318 3.08 40.00 -21.46
CA THR A 318 2.54 39.33 -22.66
C THR A 318 1.82 40.33 -23.57
N ASP A 319 2.60 41.15 -24.30
CA ASP A 319 2.10 41.80 -25.52
C ASP A 319 3.21 41.90 -26.59
N ARG A 320 3.11 41.00 -27.58
CA ARG A 320 3.75 40.97 -28.90
C ARG A 320 5.27 40.85 -29.07
N SER A 321 5.57 40.03 -30.09
CA SER A 321 6.80 39.98 -30.93
C SER A 321 7.80 38.89 -30.53
N ALA A 322 8.19 38.09 -31.51
CA ALA A 322 9.16 37.02 -31.34
C ALA A 322 10.57 37.46 -31.76
N GLU A 323 11.53 37.35 -30.85
CA GLU A 323 12.96 37.27 -31.18
C GLU A 323 13.69 36.48 -30.09
N THR A 324 14.67 35.64 -30.45
CA THR A 324 15.31 34.68 -29.54
C THR A 324 16.62 35.21 -28.94
N PRO A 325 16.76 35.28 -27.60
CA PRO A 325 18.05 35.32 -26.92
C PRO A 325 18.72 33.93 -26.89
N LYS A 326 19.99 33.89 -26.46
CA LYS A 326 20.83 32.68 -26.50
C LYS A 326 20.81 31.90 -25.18
N ALA A 327 21.03 30.59 -25.28
CA ALA A 327 21.24 29.73 -24.12
C ALA A 327 22.43 30.20 -23.26
N HIS A 328 22.28 30.06 -21.94
CA HIS A 328 23.38 30.08 -20.99
C HIS A 328 23.37 28.72 -20.27
N ASP A 329 24.45 27.96 -20.37
CA ASP A 329 24.54 26.67 -19.67
C ASP A 329 24.41 26.86 -18.16
N THR A 330 23.65 25.96 -17.52
CA THR A 330 23.66 25.74 -16.07
C THR A 330 23.31 24.27 -15.84
N GLU A 331 24.33 23.42 -15.65
CA GLU A 331 24.16 21.97 -15.50
C GLU A 331 23.40 21.61 -14.20
N ARG A 332 22.06 21.59 -14.27
CA ARG A 332 21.19 21.10 -13.17
C ARG A 332 21.10 19.58 -13.21
N THR A 333 22.15 18.91 -12.74
CA THR A 333 22.26 17.44 -12.69
C THR A 333 21.33 16.82 -11.64
N PHE A 334 20.03 16.72 -11.97
CA PHE A 334 19.12 15.80 -11.30
C PHE A 334 19.36 14.38 -11.82
N SER A 335 19.65 13.43 -10.93
CA SER A 335 19.85 12.02 -11.29
C SER A 335 18.51 11.33 -11.63
N PRO A 336 18.31 10.76 -12.84
CA PRO A 336 17.00 10.23 -13.27
C PRO A 336 16.46 8.99 -12.54
N THR A 337 17.16 8.48 -11.52
CA THR A 337 17.03 7.08 -11.07
C THR A 337 15.84 6.76 -10.17
N GLU A 338 15.08 7.76 -9.69
CA GLU A 338 13.94 7.56 -8.76
C GLU A 338 12.58 8.07 -9.30
N ALA A 339 12.47 8.32 -10.61
CA ALA A 339 11.25 8.75 -11.30
C ALA A 339 10.16 7.65 -11.42
N ASN A 340 10.02 6.76 -10.44
CA ASN A 340 8.90 5.83 -10.35
C ASN A 340 7.63 6.60 -9.93
N GLY A 341 6.79 6.92 -10.91
CA GLY A 341 5.51 7.61 -10.72
C GLY A 341 4.52 6.77 -9.90
N MET A 342 4.35 7.15 -8.63
CA MET A 342 3.26 6.62 -7.79
C MET A 342 2.01 7.45 -8.08
N GLY A 343 1.34 7.18 -9.20
CA GLY A 343 0.26 8.01 -9.74
C GLY A 343 -0.71 8.53 -8.67
N ALA A 344 -1.22 9.76 -8.82
CA ALA A 344 -1.91 10.52 -7.77
C ALA A 344 -3.01 9.71 -7.05
N GLY A 345 -2.71 9.23 -5.85
CA GLY A 345 -3.62 8.37 -5.07
C GLY A 345 -3.91 7.00 -5.69
N VAL A 346 -3.07 6.50 -6.58
CA VAL A 346 -3.19 5.23 -7.31
C VAL A 346 -2.12 4.24 -6.82
N GLY A 347 -2.39 3.66 -5.64
CA GLY A 347 -1.42 2.89 -4.87
C GLY A 347 -0.73 1.74 -5.64
N THR A 348 0.59 1.66 -5.48
CA THR A 348 1.48 0.74 -6.21
C THR A 348 1.18 -0.75 -6.02
N SER A 349 1.51 -1.57 -7.02
CA SER A 349 1.49 -3.04 -6.89
C SER A 349 2.62 -3.53 -5.98
N ILE A 350 2.44 -4.67 -5.30
CA ILE A 350 3.30 -5.13 -4.20
C ILE A 350 4.54 -5.88 -4.73
N VAL A 351 5.43 -5.18 -5.44
CA VAL A 351 6.73 -5.69 -5.88
C VAL A 351 7.82 -4.66 -5.54
N ASP A 352 8.93 -5.13 -4.99
CA ASP A 352 10.14 -4.38 -4.60
C ASP A 352 9.98 -3.15 -3.68
N ARG A 353 10.01 -3.42 -2.36
CA ARG A 353 10.80 -2.61 -1.41
C ARG A 353 12.01 -3.45 -0.96
N THR A 354 13.11 -3.38 -1.70
CA THR A 354 14.45 -3.80 -1.24
C THR A 354 15.22 -2.54 -0.86
N GLY A 355 15.42 -2.30 0.43
CA GLY A 355 16.07 -1.07 0.91
C GLY A 355 17.59 -1.14 0.84
N GLU A 356 18.22 -0.18 0.16
CA GLU A 356 19.66 0.02 0.20
C GLU A 356 20.03 0.92 1.39
N ALA A 357 20.30 0.29 2.54
CA ALA A 357 20.99 0.94 3.65
C ALA A 357 22.50 0.72 3.47
N GLY A 358 23.21 1.74 2.96
CA GLY A 358 24.64 1.67 2.69
C GLY A 358 25.47 1.38 3.94
N SER A 359 26.00 0.16 4.04
CA SER A 359 26.80 -0.26 5.20
C SER A 359 28.24 0.26 5.10
N GLN A 360 28.46 1.44 5.68
CA GLN A 360 29.76 1.79 6.24
C GLN A 360 29.63 1.80 7.77
N TYR A 361 30.30 0.87 8.46
CA TYR A 361 31.28 1.22 9.50
C TYR A 361 32.13 0.02 9.90
N SER A 362 33.38 0.33 10.25
CA SER A 362 34.48 -0.63 10.42
C SER A 362 34.33 -1.57 11.63
N LEU A 363 34.77 -2.82 11.46
CA LEU A 363 35.02 -3.76 12.56
C LEU A 363 36.12 -3.23 13.49
N ARG A 364 35.75 -2.72 14.68
CA ARG A 364 36.68 -2.64 15.81
C ARG A 364 36.14 -3.33 17.06
N ARG A 365 36.86 -4.36 17.47
CA ARG A 365 36.68 -5.10 18.72
C ARG A 365 37.60 -4.50 19.78
N THR A 366 37.03 -3.92 20.84
CA THR A 366 37.73 -3.58 22.08
C THR A 366 36.92 -4.07 23.27
N ARG A 367 37.60 -4.65 24.26
CA ARG A 367 37.04 -5.05 25.57
C ARG A 367 37.70 -4.19 26.64
N SER A 368 36.91 -3.66 27.60
CA SER A 368 37.26 -3.59 29.03
C SER A 368 36.18 -2.85 29.85
N ASP A 369 35.34 -3.64 30.53
CA ASP A 369 35.08 -3.62 31.98
C ASP A 369 34.67 -2.33 32.76
N SER A 370 33.89 -2.58 33.82
CA SER A 370 33.52 -1.71 34.97
C SER A 370 32.26 -0.82 34.83
N SER A 371 31.41 -0.64 35.85
CA SER A 371 31.11 -1.43 37.06
C SER A 371 29.90 -0.85 37.83
N SER A 372 29.00 -1.71 38.35
CA SER A 372 27.91 -1.37 39.31
C SER A 372 26.80 -0.44 38.76
N SER A 373 25.60 -0.35 39.37
CA SER A 373 25.16 -0.81 40.70
C SER A 373 23.75 -1.43 40.71
N THR A 374 23.47 -2.18 41.78
CA THR A 374 22.17 -2.83 42.05
C THR A 374 21.31 -1.99 43.00
N SER A 375 20.02 -1.90 42.73
CA SER A 375 18.99 -1.61 43.74
C SER A 375 17.73 -2.44 43.44
N SER A 376 16.86 -2.62 44.43
CA SER A 376 15.95 -3.76 44.51
C SER A 376 14.51 -3.43 44.89
N SER A 377 13.59 -4.32 44.49
CA SER A 377 12.29 -4.61 45.12
C SER A 377 11.17 -3.56 45.01
N ALA A 378 10.06 -3.99 44.40
CA ALA A 378 8.70 -3.76 44.92
C ALA A 378 7.71 -4.70 44.22
N GLU A 379 7.33 -5.81 44.86
CA GLU A 379 6.02 -6.43 44.60
C GLU A 379 4.94 -5.70 45.41
N SER A 380 3.67 -5.86 45.00
CA SER A 380 2.41 -5.38 45.64
C SER A 380 1.82 -4.07 45.09
N PHE A 381 0.73 -4.21 44.31
CA PHE A 381 -0.47 -3.34 44.30
C PHE A 381 -1.48 -3.94 43.28
N ALA A 382 -2.79 -4.03 43.50
CA ALA A 382 -3.59 -4.22 44.72
C ALA A 382 -4.97 -4.82 44.34
N SER A 383 -5.73 -5.32 45.31
CA SER A 383 -7.07 -5.92 45.09
C SER A 383 -8.22 -4.92 45.31
N ALA A 384 -9.28 -5.06 44.52
CA ALA A 384 -10.65 -4.57 44.75
C ALA A 384 -11.58 -5.37 43.81
N GLU A 385 -12.82 -5.80 44.11
CA GLU A 385 -13.71 -5.76 45.30
C GLU A 385 -14.27 -7.21 45.46
N GLN A 386 -14.70 -7.82 46.57
CA GLN A 386 -15.39 -7.49 47.84
C GLN A 386 -16.93 -7.74 47.87
N PHE A 387 -17.32 -8.80 48.60
CA PHE A 387 -18.60 -9.12 49.27
C PHE A 387 -19.72 -10.01 48.66
N THR A 388 -20.33 -10.77 49.60
CA THR A 388 -21.54 -11.64 49.53
C THR A 388 -21.43 -12.97 48.74
N THR A 389 -21.91 -14.13 49.22
CA THR A 389 -22.42 -14.54 50.56
C THR A 389 -22.15 -16.04 50.81
N ALA A 390 -22.22 -16.47 52.08
CA ALA A 390 -21.70 -17.76 52.56
C ALA A 390 -22.53 -19.03 52.23
N ARG A 391 -21.88 -20.19 52.31
CA ARG A 391 -22.32 -21.26 53.23
C ARG A 391 -21.17 -22.16 53.72
N ASP A 392 -21.47 -22.93 54.76
CA ASP A 392 -20.55 -23.58 55.70
C ASP A 392 -20.64 -25.11 55.65
N GLY A 393 -19.65 -25.83 56.21
CA GLY A 393 -19.78 -27.22 56.66
C GLY A 393 -18.83 -28.27 56.07
N LEU A 394 -17.76 -28.61 56.81
CA LEU A 394 -17.06 -29.91 56.84
C LEU A 394 -16.24 -30.00 58.17
N PRO A 395 -15.91 -31.20 58.69
CA PRO A 395 -16.78 -32.36 58.93
C PRO A 395 -16.76 -32.77 60.43
N ILE A 396 -17.77 -33.52 60.90
CA ILE A 396 -17.83 -34.02 62.29
C ILE A 396 -17.35 -35.47 62.36
N ASP A 397 -16.54 -35.81 63.36
CA ASP A 397 -16.09 -37.19 63.64
C ASP A 397 -16.49 -37.67 65.05
N ARG A 398 -16.56 -38.99 65.19
CA ARG A 398 -17.07 -39.88 66.25
C ARG A 398 -17.19 -39.35 67.70
N GLU A 399 -18.40 -39.43 68.25
CA GLU A 399 -18.69 -39.42 69.70
C GLU A 399 -18.83 -40.85 70.29
N ILE A 400 -18.00 -41.22 71.27
CA ILE A 400 -18.17 -42.29 72.30
C ILE A 400 -17.17 -41.95 73.45
N PRO A 401 -17.41 -42.20 74.76
CA PRO A 401 -18.60 -42.67 75.50
C PRO A 401 -19.03 -41.76 76.68
N THR A 402 -20.10 -42.12 77.41
CA THR A 402 -20.12 -42.15 78.91
C THR A 402 -21.30 -42.99 79.45
N PRO A 403 -21.27 -43.53 80.70
CA PRO A 403 -22.24 -44.54 81.18
C PRO A 403 -23.08 -44.17 82.42
N SER A 404 -24.17 -44.92 82.71
CA SER A 404 -24.42 -45.64 84.00
C SER A 404 -25.90 -45.98 84.33
N THR A 405 -26.20 -47.28 84.38
CA THR A 405 -26.75 -48.06 85.53
C THR A 405 -28.05 -47.67 86.30
N SER A 406 -28.80 -48.72 86.71
CA SER A 406 -29.91 -48.78 87.71
C SER A 406 -31.30 -48.25 87.24
N SER A 407 -32.44 -48.93 87.45
CA SER A 407 -32.80 -50.18 88.19
C SER A 407 -33.99 -50.91 87.49
N GLN A 408 -34.76 -51.90 87.99
CA GLN A 408 -34.86 -52.68 89.27
C GLN A 408 -35.72 -53.99 89.06
N GLN A 409 -35.54 -55.01 89.92
CA GLN A 409 -36.57 -55.84 90.64
C GLN A 409 -37.82 -56.41 89.88
N SER A 410 -38.25 -57.68 90.02
CA SER A 410 -37.96 -58.78 91.00
C SER A 410 -38.18 -60.22 90.47
N LEU A 411 -37.73 -61.18 91.30
CA LEU A 411 -37.80 -62.66 91.29
C LEU A 411 -39.27 -63.24 91.42
N PRO A 412 -39.56 -64.57 91.44
CA PRO A 412 -38.66 -65.74 91.61
C PRO A 412 -38.92 -67.07 90.84
N LEU A 413 -37.87 -67.92 90.88
CA LEU A 413 -37.81 -69.39 91.03
C LEU A 413 -39.12 -70.21 91.15
N ASN A 414 -39.29 -71.35 90.44
CA ASN A 414 -38.78 -72.70 90.82
C ASN A 414 -39.26 -73.83 89.87
N GLU A 415 -38.92 -75.09 90.18
CA GLU A 415 -39.02 -76.28 89.34
C GLU A 415 -40.41 -76.94 89.15
N ASP A 416 -40.41 -77.88 88.20
CA ASP A 416 -41.15 -79.16 88.14
C ASP A 416 -42.48 -79.37 87.39
N THR A 417 -42.33 -80.21 86.35
CA THR A 417 -43.24 -81.25 85.83
C THR A 417 -44.49 -80.89 84.99
N HIS A 418 -44.42 -81.31 83.72
CA HIS A 418 -45.52 -81.60 82.78
C HIS A 418 -46.45 -80.41 82.38
N HIS A 419 -47.02 -80.32 81.16
CA HIS A 419 -47.14 -81.28 80.07
C HIS A 419 -46.81 -80.65 78.69
N HIS A 420 -46.04 -81.38 77.87
CA HIS A 420 -45.92 -81.43 76.40
C HIS A 420 -46.51 -80.30 75.50
N LYS A 421 -47.78 -79.91 75.68
CA LYS A 421 -48.49 -78.90 74.86
C LYS A 421 -47.93 -77.47 74.99
N GLY A 422 -47.22 -77.16 76.08
CA GLY A 422 -46.55 -75.87 76.25
C GLY A 422 -45.39 -75.68 75.26
N LEU A 423 -44.59 -76.73 75.06
CA LEU A 423 -43.44 -76.70 74.13
C LEU A 423 -43.87 -76.47 72.69
N GLN A 424 -44.96 -77.13 72.23
CA GLN A 424 -45.47 -76.91 70.87
C GLN A 424 -45.81 -75.43 70.60
N LYS A 425 -46.47 -74.73 71.54
CA LYS A 425 -46.80 -73.30 71.37
C LYS A 425 -45.58 -72.37 71.49
N ILE A 426 -44.49 -72.82 72.11
CA ILE A 426 -43.22 -72.09 72.13
C ILE A 426 -42.47 -72.32 70.81
N GLU A 427 -42.46 -73.55 70.30
CA GLU A 427 -41.85 -73.91 69.02
C GLU A 427 -42.59 -73.25 67.85
N GLU A 428 -43.93 -73.26 67.81
CA GLU A 428 -44.75 -72.51 66.85
C GLU A 428 -44.43 -71.00 66.86
N LYS A 429 -44.31 -70.39 68.05
CA LYS A 429 -43.97 -68.96 68.16
C LYS A 429 -42.53 -68.67 67.76
N LYS A 430 -41.59 -69.57 68.08
CA LYS A 430 -40.18 -69.51 67.69
C LYS A 430 -40.01 -69.66 66.19
N GLU A 431 -40.79 -70.54 65.55
CA GLU A 431 -40.84 -70.73 64.10
C GLU A 431 -41.49 -69.52 63.41
N GLN A 432 -42.61 -68.99 63.91
CA GLN A 432 -43.21 -67.74 63.42
C GLN A 432 -42.28 -66.53 63.58
N LEU A 433 -41.54 -66.42 64.69
CA LEU A 433 -40.54 -65.36 64.89
C LEU A 433 -39.33 -65.56 63.98
N LYS A 434 -38.87 -66.80 63.78
CA LYS A 434 -37.79 -67.11 62.83
C LYS A 434 -38.20 -66.75 61.41
N ALA A 435 -39.37 -67.19 60.95
CA ALA A 435 -39.92 -66.87 59.64
C ALA A 435 -40.05 -65.36 59.42
N LYS A 436 -40.50 -64.59 60.44
CA LYS A 436 -40.52 -63.12 60.36
C LYS A 436 -39.13 -62.48 60.34
N LEU A 437 -38.14 -63.07 61.01
CA LEU A 437 -36.74 -62.65 60.93
C LEU A 437 -36.11 -62.97 59.56
N GLU A 438 -36.51 -64.08 58.95
CA GLU A 438 -36.09 -64.56 57.64
C GLU A 438 -36.71 -63.65 56.55
N GLU A 439 -38.03 -63.42 56.58
CA GLU A 439 -38.74 -62.46 55.72
C GLU A 439 -38.19 -61.02 55.87
N ALA A 440 -37.86 -60.58 57.08
CA ALA A 440 -37.23 -59.28 57.31
C ALA A 440 -35.81 -59.20 56.75
N ARG A 441 -35.04 -60.30 56.80
CA ARG A 441 -33.71 -60.39 56.19
C ARG A 441 -33.78 -60.40 54.67
N GLU A 442 -34.66 -61.20 54.06
CA GLU A 442 -34.88 -61.21 52.62
C GLU A 442 -35.31 -59.83 52.09
N LYS A 443 -36.18 -59.11 52.81
CA LYS A 443 -36.57 -57.74 52.46
C LYS A 443 -35.42 -56.73 52.61
N HIS A 444 -34.59 -56.88 53.64
CA HIS A 444 -33.41 -56.03 53.84
C HIS A 444 -32.33 -56.31 52.77
N GLU A 445 -32.09 -57.58 52.44
CA GLU A 445 -31.11 -58.00 51.44
C GLU A 445 -31.55 -57.64 50.02
N SER A 446 -32.81 -57.90 49.63
CA SER A 446 -33.34 -57.46 48.33
C SER A 446 -33.38 -55.93 48.20
N GLY A 447 -33.64 -55.20 49.29
CA GLY A 447 -33.46 -53.74 49.34
C GLY A 447 -32.01 -53.29 49.10
N LEU A 448 -31.05 -53.94 49.76
CA LEU A 448 -29.60 -53.70 49.56
C LEU A 448 -29.13 -54.04 48.14
N GLN A 449 -29.62 -55.13 47.56
CA GLN A 449 -29.33 -55.51 46.18
C GLN A 449 -29.95 -54.51 45.19
N ALA A 450 -31.16 -53.99 45.46
CA ALA A 450 -31.81 -52.99 44.63
C ALA A 450 -31.10 -51.63 44.67
N GLU A 451 -30.68 -51.14 45.84
CA GLU A 451 -29.87 -49.92 45.95
C GLU A 451 -28.48 -50.10 45.34
N THR A 452 -27.81 -51.24 45.56
CA THR A 452 -26.50 -51.53 44.92
C THR A 452 -26.61 -51.54 43.39
N GLN A 453 -27.63 -52.19 42.83
CA GLN A 453 -27.87 -52.17 41.37
C GLN A 453 -28.23 -50.77 40.84
N LYS A 454 -28.69 -49.85 41.69
CA LYS A 454 -29.00 -48.47 41.33
C LYS A 454 -27.74 -47.60 41.37
N THR A 455 -26.94 -47.69 42.43
CA THR A 455 -25.66 -46.99 42.54
C THR A 455 -24.67 -47.43 41.44
N ASP A 456 -24.62 -48.73 41.11
CA ASP A 456 -23.83 -49.23 39.98
C ASP A 456 -24.27 -48.63 38.63
N LYS A 457 -25.59 -48.52 38.38
CA LYS A 457 -26.12 -47.91 37.15
C LYS A 457 -25.89 -46.40 37.09
N GLU A 458 -25.84 -45.72 38.23
CA GLU A 458 -25.49 -44.29 38.32
C GLU A 458 -23.98 -44.07 38.13
N MET A 459 -23.14 -44.91 38.73
CA MET A 459 -21.69 -44.93 38.55
C MET A 459 -21.28 -45.23 37.09
N GLN A 460 -21.93 -46.20 36.43
CA GLN A 460 -21.70 -46.48 35.01
C GLN A 460 -22.06 -45.29 34.12
N LYS A 461 -23.19 -44.61 34.37
CA LYS A 461 -23.57 -43.38 33.64
C LYS A 461 -22.60 -42.22 33.88
N ALA A 462 -22.08 -42.08 35.11
CA ALA A 462 -21.08 -41.07 35.44
C ALA A 462 -19.77 -41.31 34.68
N ASN A 463 -19.30 -42.57 34.65
CA ASN A 463 -18.12 -42.97 33.89
C ASN A 463 -18.30 -42.76 32.38
N GLU A 464 -19.43 -43.18 31.80
CA GLU A 464 -19.71 -42.98 30.38
C GLU A 464 -19.75 -41.49 30.01
N LYS A 465 -20.35 -40.63 30.87
CA LYS A 465 -20.33 -39.18 30.68
C LYS A 465 -18.89 -38.64 30.70
N HIS A 466 -18.09 -39.06 31.67
CA HIS A 466 -16.70 -38.62 31.81
C HIS A 466 -15.82 -39.05 30.62
N GLU A 467 -15.99 -40.28 30.10
CA GLU A 467 -15.31 -40.73 28.89
C GLU A 467 -15.74 -39.94 27.64
N ARG A 468 -17.04 -39.68 27.49
CA ARG A 468 -17.59 -38.83 26.41
C ARG A 468 -17.04 -37.40 26.48
N GLU A 469 -16.79 -36.86 27.67
CA GLU A 469 -16.18 -35.53 27.86
C GLU A 469 -14.67 -35.55 27.60
N LYS A 470 -13.94 -36.55 28.09
CA LYS A 470 -12.52 -36.76 27.82
C LYS A 470 -12.24 -36.91 26.31
N LYS A 471 -13.05 -37.69 25.60
CA LYS A 471 -12.95 -37.82 24.13
C LYS A 471 -13.20 -36.50 23.42
N LYS A 472 -14.21 -35.71 23.84
CA LYS A 472 -14.46 -34.37 23.29
C LYS A 472 -13.31 -33.38 23.53
N GLN A 473 -12.58 -33.52 24.64
CA GLN A 473 -11.37 -32.72 24.90
C GLN A 473 -10.21 -33.16 23.99
N GLN A 474 -9.98 -34.48 23.85
CA GLN A 474 -8.97 -35.03 22.95
C GLN A 474 -9.21 -34.63 21.49
N GLU A 475 -10.44 -34.76 20.99
CA GLU A 475 -10.80 -34.34 19.62
C GLU A 475 -10.64 -32.82 19.40
N LYS A 476 -10.80 -31.98 20.43
CA LYS A 476 -10.54 -30.54 20.33
C LYS A 476 -9.04 -30.27 20.23
N PHE A 477 -8.24 -30.90 21.10
CA PHE A 477 -6.79 -30.76 21.12
C PHE A 477 -6.15 -31.26 19.81
N GLU A 478 -6.62 -32.39 19.27
CA GLU A 478 -6.19 -32.91 17.96
C GLU A 478 -6.49 -31.93 16.81
N LYS A 479 -7.70 -31.34 16.80
CA LYS A 479 -8.08 -30.32 15.80
C LYS A 479 -7.26 -29.03 15.94
N GLU A 480 -6.87 -28.65 17.15
CA GLU A 480 -6.01 -27.50 17.41
C GLU A 480 -4.55 -27.75 17.00
N MET A 481 -3.98 -28.91 17.36
CA MET A 481 -2.66 -29.36 16.92
C MET A 481 -2.55 -29.42 15.39
N ARG A 482 -3.52 -30.07 14.73
CA ARG A 482 -3.56 -30.14 13.25
C ARG A 482 -3.63 -28.76 12.60
N LYS A 483 -4.37 -27.82 13.19
CA LYS A 483 -4.47 -26.43 12.72
C LYS A 483 -3.17 -25.64 12.94
N LEU A 484 -2.42 -25.95 14.00
CA LEU A 484 -1.10 -25.38 14.27
C LEU A 484 -0.03 -25.93 13.31
N GLU A 485 -0.07 -27.22 13.00
CA GLU A 485 0.79 -27.87 12.01
C GLU A 485 0.52 -27.38 10.58
N GLU A 486 -0.75 -27.32 10.15
CA GLU A 486 -1.14 -26.77 8.86
C GLU A 486 -0.71 -25.29 8.71
N ARG A 487 -0.72 -24.53 9.81
CA ARG A 487 -0.19 -23.16 9.83
C ARG A 487 1.32 -23.12 9.67
N ARG A 488 2.06 -23.96 10.40
CA ARG A 488 3.52 -24.10 10.27
C ARG A 488 3.92 -24.51 8.85
N GLU A 489 3.22 -25.48 8.26
CA GLU A 489 3.48 -25.94 6.88
C GLU A 489 3.22 -24.81 5.86
N LYS A 490 2.15 -24.03 6.02
CA LYS A 490 1.88 -22.86 5.17
C LYS A 490 2.96 -21.78 5.33
N GLU A 491 3.49 -21.59 6.54
CA GLU A 491 4.55 -20.62 6.81
C GLU A 491 5.92 -21.09 6.24
N THR A 492 6.30 -22.36 6.40
CA THR A 492 7.54 -22.92 5.79
C THR A 492 7.45 -22.99 4.27
N ARG A 493 6.32 -23.44 3.70
CA ARG A 493 6.08 -23.47 2.26
C ARG A 493 6.16 -22.07 1.65
N LYS A 494 5.61 -21.05 2.32
CA LYS A 494 5.72 -19.64 1.91
C LYS A 494 7.16 -19.12 1.96
N LEU A 495 7.95 -19.55 2.94
CA LEU A 495 9.37 -19.18 3.06
C LEU A 495 10.22 -19.81 1.95
N LEU A 496 10.04 -21.10 1.66
CA LEU A 496 10.71 -21.78 0.54
C LEU A 496 10.34 -21.15 -0.82
N LEU A 497 9.07 -20.81 -1.03
CA LEU A 497 8.61 -20.14 -2.27
C LEU A 497 9.19 -18.71 -2.42
N ARG A 498 9.47 -18.02 -1.30
CA ARG A 498 10.21 -16.75 -1.32
C ARG A 498 11.67 -16.97 -1.70
N GLN A 499 12.33 -17.96 -1.09
CA GLN A 499 13.74 -18.27 -1.33
C GLN A 499 14.00 -18.69 -2.79
N GLN A 500 13.11 -19.47 -3.40
CA GLN A 500 13.19 -19.80 -4.83
C GLN A 500 13.07 -18.54 -5.69
N LYS A 501 12.03 -17.70 -5.49
CA LYS A 501 11.85 -16.46 -6.25
C LYS A 501 13.01 -15.47 -6.11
N GLU A 502 13.67 -15.46 -4.95
CA GLU A 502 14.86 -14.63 -4.70
C GLU A 502 16.09 -15.17 -5.45
N ALA A 503 16.26 -16.49 -5.51
CA ALA A 503 17.28 -17.13 -6.35
C ALA A 503 17.01 -16.89 -7.85
N ASP A 504 15.76 -17.02 -8.31
CA ASP A 504 15.35 -16.77 -9.70
C ASP A 504 15.59 -15.31 -10.10
N LYS A 505 15.24 -14.35 -9.23
CA LYS A 505 15.52 -12.91 -9.43
C LYS A 505 17.02 -12.65 -9.55
N ASN A 506 17.84 -13.27 -8.70
CA ASN A 506 19.29 -13.13 -8.74
C ASN A 506 19.92 -13.75 -9.99
N GLN A 507 19.40 -14.88 -10.50
CA GLN A 507 19.83 -15.46 -11.78
C GLN A 507 19.45 -14.55 -12.96
N LEU A 508 18.22 -14.04 -12.99
CA LEU A 508 17.76 -13.11 -14.04
C LEU A 508 18.60 -11.82 -14.06
N ALA A 509 18.88 -11.24 -12.89
CA ALA A 509 19.72 -10.05 -12.76
C ALA A 509 21.19 -10.32 -13.14
N LYS A 510 21.69 -11.55 -13.03
CA LYS A 510 23.02 -11.94 -13.55
C LYS A 510 23.00 -12.01 -15.08
N ALA A 511 22.01 -12.69 -15.66
CA ALA A 511 21.85 -12.81 -17.11
C ALA A 511 21.63 -11.44 -17.80
N GLN A 512 20.95 -10.50 -17.14
CA GLN A 512 20.80 -9.12 -17.62
C GLN A 512 22.13 -8.38 -17.66
N ARG A 513 22.95 -8.43 -16.60
CA ARG A 513 24.29 -7.81 -16.60
C ARG A 513 25.18 -8.42 -17.69
N GLU A 514 25.18 -9.75 -17.84
CA GLU A 514 25.93 -10.43 -18.89
C GLU A 514 25.49 -9.98 -20.30
N ARG A 515 24.18 -9.89 -20.56
CA ARG A 515 23.62 -9.33 -21.81
C ARG A 515 24.10 -7.91 -22.05
N ASP A 516 24.08 -7.06 -21.03
CA ASP A 516 24.37 -5.63 -21.18
C ASP A 516 25.87 -5.37 -21.34
N GLU A 517 26.74 -6.16 -20.69
CA GLU A 517 28.18 -6.22 -21.01
C GLU A 517 28.41 -6.67 -22.46
N TYR A 518 27.73 -7.70 -22.94
CA TYR A 518 27.85 -8.12 -24.34
C TYR A 518 27.37 -7.04 -25.31
N LYS A 519 26.30 -6.29 -24.97
CA LYS A 519 25.85 -5.17 -25.79
C LYS A 519 26.91 -4.06 -25.85
N GLN A 520 27.42 -3.60 -24.71
CA GLN A 520 28.47 -2.56 -24.66
C GLN A 520 29.71 -2.96 -25.47
N ARG A 521 30.13 -4.23 -25.41
CA ARG A 521 31.24 -4.75 -26.22
C ARG A 521 30.94 -4.74 -27.73
N MET A 522 29.70 -5.01 -28.14
CA MET A 522 29.27 -4.92 -29.54
C MET A 522 29.21 -3.47 -30.02
N ASP A 523 28.66 -2.56 -29.20
CA ASP A 523 28.57 -1.13 -29.49
C ASP A 523 29.99 -0.52 -29.69
N ILE A 524 30.97 -0.91 -28.87
CA ILE A 524 32.40 -0.53 -29.03
C ILE A 524 32.99 -1.12 -30.31
N LEU A 525 32.80 -2.42 -30.57
CA LEU A 525 33.32 -3.07 -31.78
C LEU A 525 32.71 -2.49 -33.07
N GLU A 526 31.46 -1.99 -33.03
CA GLU A 526 30.86 -1.29 -34.17
C GLU A 526 31.50 0.10 -34.39
N GLN A 527 31.80 0.84 -33.33
CA GLN A 527 32.55 2.10 -33.42
C GLN A 527 33.97 1.91 -33.97
N GLU A 528 34.70 0.89 -33.49
CA GLU A 528 36.02 0.52 -34.04
C GLU A 528 35.92 0.12 -35.52
N ASN A 529 34.92 -0.68 -35.90
CA ASN A 529 34.69 -1.05 -37.31
C ASN A 529 34.29 0.14 -38.18
N LYS A 530 33.63 1.16 -37.63
CA LYS A 530 33.33 2.40 -38.35
C LYS A 530 34.61 3.20 -38.60
N LEU A 531 35.40 3.45 -37.56
CA LEU A 531 36.66 4.19 -37.66
C LEU A 531 37.65 3.51 -38.64
N LEU A 532 37.75 2.18 -38.60
CA LEU A 532 38.59 1.42 -39.53
C LEU A 532 38.11 1.54 -40.99
N LYS A 533 36.79 1.59 -41.25
CA LYS A 533 36.26 1.82 -42.60
C LYS A 533 36.54 3.24 -43.10
N GLU A 534 36.45 4.23 -42.23
CA GLU A 534 36.77 5.63 -42.54
C GLU A 534 38.26 5.76 -42.91
N GLN A 535 39.17 5.24 -42.07
CA GLN A 535 40.61 5.18 -42.35
C GLN A 535 40.95 4.43 -43.65
N ILE A 536 40.27 3.32 -43.94
CA ILE A 536 40.44 2.59 -45.21
C ILE A 536 39.95 3.44 -46.40
N GLY A 537 38.88 4.21 -46.25
CA GLY A 537 38.38 5.15 -47.25
C GLY A 537 39.36 6.27 -47.55
N ASP A 538 39.90 6.91 -46.51
CA ASP A 538 40.90 7.98 -46.65
C ASP A 538 42.19 7.46 -47.31
N LEU A 539 42.71 6.32 -46.85
CA LEU A 539 43.87 5.68 -47.48
C LEU A 539 43.61 5.27 -48.94
N GLN A 540 42.39 4.87 -49.30
CA GLN A 540 42.02 4.62 -50.70
C GLN A 540 41.95 5.91 -51.50
N HIS A 541 41.48 7.01 -50.92
CA HIS A 541 41.47 8.33 -51.56
C HIS A 541 42.90 8.85 -51.79
N GLU A 542 43.77 8.78 -50.79
CA GLU A 542 45.18 9.18 -50.90
C GLU A 542 45.92 8.33 -51.93
N ASN A 543 45.79 7.01 -51.90
CA ASN A 543 46.40 6.14 -52.91
C ASN A 543 45.87 6.45 -54.33
N THR A 544 44.57 6.73 -54.47
CA THR A 544 43.99 7.15 -55.75
C THR A 544 44.56 8.49 -56.24
N ALA A 545 44.72 9.46 -55.34
CA ALA A 545 45.33 10.75 -55.63
C ALA A 545 46.82 10.63 -56.00
N LEU A 546 47.57 9.78 -55.29
CA LEU A 546 48.99 9.49 -55.57
C LEU A 546 49.15 8.78 -56.92
N VAL A 547 48.34 7.75 -57.23
CA VAL A 547 48.34 7.08 -58.54
C VAL A 547 47.94 8.06 -59.66
N SER A 548 47.00 8.97 -59.43
CA SER A 548 46.61 10.02 -60.38
C SER A 548 47.70 11.08 -60.62
N ARG A 549 48.52 11.39 -59.60
CA ARG A 549 49.71 12.25 -59.75
C ARG A 549 50.85 11.50 -60.47
N LEU A 550 51.12 10.26 -60.08
CA LEU A 550 52.15 9.41 -60.66
C LEU A 550 51.88 9.11 -62.15
N GLY A 551 50.63 8.84 -62.52
CA GLY A 551 50.21 8.64 -63.92
C GLY A 551 50.33 9.86 -64.84
N LYS A 552 50.81 11.00 -64.32
CA LYS A 552 51.14 12.21 -65.09
C LYS A 552 52.65 12.42 -65.29
N THR A 553 53.51 11.51 -64.80
CA THR A 553 54.96 11.55 -65.04
C THR A 553 55.39 10.45 -66.01
N ASP A 554 56.42 10.69 -66.81
CA ASP A 554 56.88 9.75 -67.84
C ASP A 554 57.37 8.41 -67.28
N GLU A 555 57.81 8.37 -66.02
CA GLU A 555 58.18 7.13 -65.33
C GLU A 555 56.96 6.43 -64.72
N GLY A 556 56.02 7.17 -64.14
CA GLY A 556 54.76 6.60 -63.67
C GLY A 556 53.92 5.99 -64.80
N ILE A 557 53.92 6.60 -65.99
CA ILE A 557 53.30 6.06 -67.21
C ILE A 557 53.95 4.73 -67.64
N LYS A 558 55.27 4.56 -67.45
CA LYS A 558 55.96 3.28 -67.72
C LYS A 558 55.60 2.22 -66.68
N ILE A 559 55.61 2.58 -65.39
CA ILE A 559 55.29 1.67 -64.27
C ILE A 559 53.83 1.17 -64.36
N LEU A 560 52.87 2.07 -64.57
CA LEU A 560 51.45 1.71 -64.72
C LEU A 560 51.20 0.86 -65.97
N ARG A 561 51.98 1.05 -67.04
CA ARG A 561 51.93 0.17 -68.23
C ARG A 561 52.40 -1.24 -67.91
N ALA A 562 53.54 -1.39 -67.22
CA ALA A 562 54.07 -2.69 -66.82
C ALA A 562 53.09 -3.45 -65.88
N ILE A 563 52.46 -2.76 -64.93
CA ILE A 563 51.42 -3.34 -64.06
C ILE A 563 50.22 -3.82 -64.90
N LYS A 564 49.72 -2.97 -65.81
CA LYS A 564 48.58 -3.29 -66.68
C LYS A 564 48.87 -4.41 -67.69
N GLU A 565 50.13 -4.62 -68.05
CA GLU A 565 50.56 -5.76 -68.87
C GLU A 565 50.67 -7.05 -68.04
N GLY A 566 51.07 -6.97 -66.76
CA GLY A 566 51.01 -8.09 -65.81
C GLY A 566 49.59 -8.50 -65.41
N GLU A 567 48.65 -7.57 -65.26
CA GLU A 567 47.26 -7.86 -64.89
C GLU A 567 46.48 -8.67 -65.93
N LYS A 568 46.89 -8.65 -67.21
CA LYS A 568 46.25 -9.43 -68.28
C LYS A 568 46.23 -10.95 -68.03
N GLY A 569 47.02 -11.45 -67.08
CA GLY A 569 47.05 -12.85 -66.66
C GLY A 569 46.04 -13.27 -65.59
N ARG A 570 45.19 -12.37 -65.04
CA ARG A 570 44.25 -12.71 -63.96
C ARG A 570 42.78 -12.50 -64.33
N THR A 571 42.00 -13.58 -64.23
CA THR A 571 40.58 -13.63 -64.60
C THR A 571 39.66 -13.01 -63.54
N ARG A 572 38.58 -12.38 -64.03
CA ARG A 572 37.60 -11.64 -63.23
C ARG A 572 36.55 -12.60 -62.63
N ALA A 573 36.65 -12.89 -61.33
CA ALA A 573 35.65 -13.69 -60.61
C ALA A 573 34.51 -12.79 -60.08
N SER A 574 33.27 -13.26 -60.20
CA SER A 574 32.05 -12.57 -59.76
C SER A 574 31.68 -12.89 -58.30
N SER A 575 30.90 -12.01 -57.68
CA SER A 575 30.51 -12.10 -56.27
C SER A 575 29.28 -12.99 -56.03
N ARG A 576 29.30 -13.78 -54.95
CA ARG A 576 28.24 -13.84 -53.90
C ARG A 576 28.55 -14.87 -52.79
N THR A 577 27.86 -14.69 -51.66
CA THR A 577 27.63 -15.65 -50.55
C THR A 577 28.86 -16.25 -49.86
N SER A 578 29.21 -15.66 -48.72
CA SER A 578 29.97 -16.30 -47.64
C SER A 578 29.04 -17.18 -46.78
N ILE A 579 29.44 -18.43 -46.50
CA ILE A 579 28.79 -19.30 -45.51
C ILE A 579 29.86 -19.96 -44.63
N SER A 580 29.72 -19.74 -43.32
CA SER A 580 30.29 -20.47 -42.17
C SER A 580 31.81 -20.72 -42.05
N SER A 581 32.35 -20.32 -40.91
CA SER A 581 33.28 -21.14 -40.11
C SER A 581 32.93 -20.95 -38.62
N GLY A 582 33.09 -21.91 -37.69
CA GLY A 582 33.17 -23.36 -37.90
C GLY A 582 34.28 -24.07 -37.10
N LYS A 583 34.07 -24.40 -35.81
CA LYS A 583 34.77 -25.53 -35.15
C LYS A 583 34.23 -25.93 -33.76
N SER A 584 33.69 -27.15 -33.67
CA SER A 584 33.90 -28.20 -32.63
C SER A 584 32.68 -29.14 -32.57
N GLY A 585 32.80 -30.44 -32.32
CA GLY A 585 34.01 -31.29 -32.29
C GLY A 585 33.71 -32.73 -31.85
N ILE A 586 34.53 -33.69 -32.30
CA ILE A 586 34.64 -35.09 -31.84
C ILE A 586 33.55 -36.07 -32.34
N ARG A 587 33.96 -37.35 -32.49
CA ARG A 587 33.20 -38.51 -33.01
C ARG A 587 32.70 -39.40 -31.86
N SER A 588 31.63 -40.17 -32.08
CA SER A 588 31.64 -41.64 -31.86
C SER A 588 30.44 -42.34 -32.54
N LYS A 589 30.37 -43.67 -32.47
CA LYS A 589 29.45 -44.55 -33.24
C LYS A 589 28.10 -44.73 -32.54
N GLY A 590 27.04 -44.97 -33.32
CA GLY A 590 25.77 -45.55 -32.84
C GLY A 590 24.84 -45.88 -34.01
N SER A 591 24.15 -47.02 -33.97
CA SER A 591 23.17 -47.44 -34.98
C SER A 591 21.87 -47.86 -34.29
N SER A 592 20.72 -47.35 -34.75
CA SER A 592 19.51 -48.16 -35.01
C SER A 592 18.35 -47.33 -35.57
N ASP A 593 17.86 -47.83 -36.70
CA ASP A 593 16.49 -47.86 -37.24
C ASP A 593 15.29 -47.01 -36.73
N SER A 594 14.59 -46.50 -37.76
CA SER A 594 13.14 -46.69 -38.01
C SER A 594 12.07 -45.69 -37.50
N SER A 595 11.33 -45.15 -38.49
CA SER A 595 9.91 -44.75 -38.43
C SER A 595 9.54 -43.51 -37.58
N SER A 596 8.42 -42.81 -37.81
CA SER A 596 7.37 -42.92 -38.85
C SER A 596 6.84 -41.52 -39.25
N THR A 597 6.06 -41.46 -40.33
CA THR A 597 5.38 -40.26 -40.84
C THR A 597 4.12 -39.91 -40.03
N LEU A 598 3.73 -38.62 -40.02
CA LEU A 598 2.50 -38.08 -40.66
C LEU A 598 2.35 -36.55 -40.38
N PRO A 599 1.47 -35.79 -41.09
CA PRO A 599 1.73 -34.38 -41.39
C PRO A 599 0.73 -33.34 -40.82
N ARG A 600 0.98 -32.08 -41.20
CA ARG A 600 0.20 -30.87 -40.93
C ARG A 600 -0.96 -30.66 -41.93
N ALA A 601 -2.10 -30.24 -41.41
CA ALA A 601 -3.20 -29.55 -42.11
C ALA A 601 -3.80 -28.50 -41.15
N GLY A 602 -4.57 -27.50 -41.56
CA GLY A 602 -4.99 -27.06 -42.90
C GLY A 602 -5.84 -25.79 -42.77
N THR A 603 -5.95 -24.98 -43.82
CA THR A 603 -6.73 -23.72 -43.83
C THR A 603 -8.00 -23.84 -44.67
N THR A 604 -9.14 -23.38 -44.15
CA THR A 604 -10.30 -22.95 -44.96
C THR A 604 -11.19 -21.97 -44.18
N SER A 605 -11.98 -21.21 -44.93
CA SER A 605 -12.95 -20.23 -44.44
C SER A 605 -14.32 -20.84 -44.11
N PHE A 606 -15.03 -20.24 -43.16
CA PHE A 606 -16.24 -19.47 -43.45
C PHE A 606 -16.42 -18.35 -42.42
#